data_AF-A0A015YW58-F1
#
_entry.id   AF-A0A015YW58-F1
#
_cell.length_a   1.000
_cell.length_b   1.000
_cell.length_c   1.000
_cell.angle_alpha   90.00
_cell.angle_beta   90.00
_cell.angle_gamma   90.00
#
_symmetry.space_group_name_H-M   'P 1'
#
loop_
_entity.id
_entity.type
_entity.pdbx_description
1 polymer ?
#
loop_
_entity_poly.entity_id
_entity_poly.type
_entity_poly.pdbx_seq_one_letter_code
_entity_poly.pdbx_strand_id
1 'polypeptide(L)'
;MSIKEILSSDSNLSVTIKSTDLKEFADHIIKQTIKEVLASNMKSDEEYLTVNETAKMLCVNRSTLWSWNKKGYLCPVEIGGKRRYKISDIDSILKNKRTDEEHE
;
A
#
# COMPACT_ATOMS: atom_id res chain seq x y z
N MET A 1 -24.70 28.05 19.62
CA MET A 1 -25.15 26.96 18.74
C MET A 1 -24.02 26.60 17.81
N SER A 2 -23.47 25.41 18.00
CA SER A 2 -22.41 24.89 17.11
C SER A 2 -23.04 24.13 15.94
N ILE A 3 -22.43 24.20 14.75
CA ILE A 3 -22.86 23.41 13.57
C ILE A 3 -22.96 21.90 13.88
N LYS A 4 -22.17 21.42 14.84
CA LYS A 4 -22.18 20.03 15.32
C LYS A 4 -23.49 19.64 16.03
N GLU A 5 -24.12 20.58 16.74
CA GLU A 5 -25.39 20.34 17.43
C GLU A 5 -26.55 20.23 16.41
N ILE A 6 -26.50 21.03 15.34
CA ILE A 6 -27.50 21.04 14.26
C ILE A 6 -27.43 19.75 13.42
N LEU A 7 -26.21 19.27 13.12
CA LEU A 7 -26.02 18.00 12.40
C LEU A 7 -26.46 16.77 13.21
N SER A 8 -26.55 16.89 14.54
CA SER A 8 -26.97 15.81 15.44
C SER A 8 -28.48 15.80 15.71
N SER A 9 -29.19 16.86 15.31
CA SER A 9 -30.64 16.95 15.37
C SER A 9 -31.26 16.54 14.03
N ASP A 10 -32.28 15.68 14.07
CA ASP A 10 -33.01 15.15 12.90
C ASP A 10 -33.95 16.20 12.24
N SER A 11 -33.56 17.48 12.31
CA SER A 11 -34.32 18.63 11.84
C SER A 11 -33.92 18.99 10.42
N ASN A 12 -34.91 19.20 9.55
CA ASN A 12 -34.68 19.67 8.19
C ASN A 12 -34.13 21.11 8.18
N LEU A 13 -32.96 21.30 7.57
CA LEU A 13 -32.27 22.58 7.47
C LEU A 13 -32.24 23.03 6.00
N SER A 14 -32.80 24.20 5.71
CA SER A 14 -32.65 24.85 4.40
C SER A 14 -31.57 25.94 4.49
N VAL A 15 -30.48 25.78 3.75
CA VAL A 15 -29.37 26.74 3.71
C VAL A 15 -29.32 27.38 2.34
N THR A 16 -29.36 28.71 2.29
CA THR A 16 -29.18 29.46 1.05
C THR A 16 -27.69 29.71 0.83
N ILE A 17 -27.15 29.13 -0.23
CA ILE A 17 -25.72 29.20 -0.58
C ILE A 17 -25.59 29.79 -1.99
N LYS A 18 -24.49 30.50 -2.25
CA LYS A 18 -24.20 30.96 -3.61
C LYS A 18 -23.77 29.78 -4.48
N SER A 19 -24.07 29.86 -5.77
CA SER A 19 -23.68 28.83 -6.75
C SER A 19 -22.16 28.61 -6.81
N THR A 20 -21.37 29.67 -6.60
CA THR A 20 -19.90 29.62 -6.52
C THR A 20 -19.41 28.72 -5.40
N ASP A 21 -19.98 28.91 -4.21
CA ASP A 21 -19.51 28.24 -2.99
C ASP A 21 -19.91 26.76 -3.03
N LEU A 22 -21.06 26.44 -3.64
CA LEU A 22 -21.49 25.06 -3.89
C LEU A 22 -20.54 24.34 -4.84
N LYS A 23 -20.08 25.02 -5.90
CA LYS A 23 -19.09 24.47 -6.84
C LYS A 23 -17.75 24.21 -6.13
N GLU A 24 -17.26 25.17 -5.36
CA GLU A 24 -16.01 25.02 -4.60
C GLU A 24 -16.07 23.87 -3.60
N PHE A 25 -17.21 23.71 -2.93
CA PHE A 25 -17.46 22.59 -2.03
C PHE A 25 -17.45 21.24 -2.77
N ALA A 26 -18.12 21.15 -3.92
CA ALA A 26 -18.11 19.94 -4.74
C ALA A 26 -16.69 19.60 -5.22
N ASP A 27 -15.94 20.58 -5.72
CA ASP A 27 -14.55 20.41 -6.14
C ASP A 27 -13.66 19.97 -4.96
N HIS A 28 -13.92 20.48 -3.76
CA HIS A 28 -13.22 20.10 -2.54
C HIS A 28 -13.48 18.63 -2.15
N ILE A 29 -14.75 18.20 -2.14
CA ILE A 29 -15.13 16.80 -1.87
C ILE A 29 -14.45 15.87 -2.88
N ILE A 30 -14.52 16.20 -4.18
CA ILE A 30 -13.94 15.37 -5.23
C ILE A 30 -12.42 15.24 -5.04
N LYS A 31 -11.71 16.34 -4.79
CA LYS A 31 -10.27 16.31 -4.55
C LYS A 31 -9.90 15.50 -3.32
N GLN A 32 -10.64 15.66 -2.22
CA GLN A 32 -10.40 14.90 -0.99
C GLN A 32 -10.65 13.40 -1.22
N THR A 33 -11.75 13.06 -1.87
CA THR A 33 -12.09 11.66 -2.18
C THR A 33 -11.06 11.03 -3.10
N ILE A 34 -10.63 11.72 -4.16
CA ILE A 34 -9.57 11.22 -5.05
C ILE A 34 -8.27 11.00 -4.26
N LYS A 35 -7.90 11.94 -3.38
CA LYS A 35 -6.70 11.82 -2.56
C LYS A 35 -6.76 10.60 -1.63
N GLU A 36 -7.89 10.38 -0.96
CA GLU A 36 -8.11 9.24 -0.07
C GLU A 36 -8.16 7.92 -0.84
N VAL A 37 -8.84 7.90 -2.00
CA VAL A 37 -8.90 6.74 -2.90
C VAL A 37 -7.51 6.39 -3.42
N LEU A 38 -6.72 7.36 -3.89
CA LEU A 38 -5.35 7.13 -4.34
C LEU A 38 -4.44 6.65 -3.19
N ALA A 39 -4.57 7.23 -2.00
CA ALA A 39 -3.84 6.77 -0.82
C ALA A 39 -4.21 5.34 -0.42
N SER A 40 -5.48 4.95 -0.57
CA SER A 40 -5.95 3.58 -0.28
C SER A 40 -5.66 2.57 -1.41
N ASN A 41 -5.55 3.04 -2.65
CA ASN A 41 -5.16 2.27 -3.82
C ASN A 41 -3.65 2.24 -4.05
N MET A 42 -2.85 2.91 -3.21
CA MET A 42 -1.47 2.49 -2.93
C MET A 42 -1.43 1.16 -2.15
N LYS A 43 -2.30 0.22 -2.49
CA LYS A 43 -1.88 -1.18 -2.56
C LYS A 43 -0.80 -1.18 -3.61
N SER A 44 0.44 -1.04 -3.12
CA SER A 44 1.70 -1.20 -3.81
C SER A 44 1.49 -1.78 -5.21
N ASP A 45 1.94 -1.08 -6.25
CA ASP A 45 2.34 -1.77 -7.47
C ASP A 45 3.30 -2.87 -6.99
N GLU A 46 2.76 -4.07 -6.80
CA GLU A 46 3.47 -5.18 -6.21
C GLU A 46 4.38 -5.63 -7.34
N GLU A 47 5.56 -5.07 -7.36
CA GLU A 47 6.56 -5.38 -8.35
C GLU A 47 7.11 -6.78 -8.08
N TYR A 48 7.39 -7.48 -9.17
CA TYR A 48 7.79 -8.87 -9.16
C TYR A 48 9.17 -9.01 -9.75
N LEU A 49 10.13 -9.47 -8.95
CA LEU A 49 11.49 -9.73 -9.38
C LEU A 49 11.66 -11.17 -9.88
N THR A 50 12.54 -11.33 -10.85
CA THR A 50 12.98 -12.66 -11.31
C THR A 50 13.88 -13.32 -10.27
N VAL A 51 14.01 -14.64 -10.35
CA VAL A 51 14.92 -15.43 -9.50
C VAL A 51 16.35 -14.86 -9.47
N ASN A 52 16.84 -14.35 -10.61
CA ASN A 52 18.19 -13.78 -10.70
C ASN A 52 18.30 -12.43 -9.99
N GLU A 53 17.29 -11.57 -10.14
CA GLU A 53 17.26 -10.25 -9.49
C GLU A 53 17.10 -10.40 -7.98
N THR A 54 16.18 -11.27 -7.53
CA THR A 54 15.99 -11.58 -6.11
C THR A 54 17.28 -12.13 -5.47
N ALA A 55 17.97 -13.04 -6.16
CA ALA A 55 19.25 -13.58 -5.69
C ALA A 55 20.33 -12.50 -5.55
N LYS A 56 20.41 -11.56 -6.52
CA LYS A 56 21.33 -10.42 -6.45
C LYS A 56 20.98 -9.48 -5.31
N MET A 57 19.69 -9.14 -5.15
CA MET A 57 19.21 -8.18 -4.14
C MET A 57 19.44 -8.68 -2.71
N LEU A 58 19.26 -9.98 -2.48
CA LEU A 58 19.49 -10.62 -1.17
C LEU A 58 20.93 -11.10 -0.97
N CYS A 59 21.80 -10.95 -1.97
CA CYS A 59 23.17 -11.50 -1.98
C CYS A 59 23.22 -13.00 -1.67
N VAL A 60 22.26 -13.79 -2.17
CA VAL A 60 22.19 -15.25 -1.99
C VAL A 60 22.31 -15.98 -3.32
N ASN A 61 22.67 -17.26 -3.29
CA ASN A 61 22.66 -18.09 -4.48
C ASN A 61 21.22 -18.54 -4.84
N ARG A 62 20.99 -18.87 -6.11
CA ARG A 62 19.71 -19.40 -6.61
C ARG A 62 19.28 -20.69 -5.92
N SER A 63 20.24 -21.53 -5.53
CA SER A 63 20.00 -22.75 -4.75
C SER A 63 19.43 -22.43 -3.36
N THR A 64 19.85 -21.32 -2.75
CA THR A 64 19.31 -20.85 -1.47
C THR A 64 17.84 -20.47 -1.61
N LEU A 65 17.46 -19.76 -2.68
CA LEU A 65 16.06 -19.43 -2.96
C LEU A 65 15.20 -20.69 -3.17
N TRP A 66 15.75 -21.74 -3.79
CA TRP A 66 15.05 -23.03 -3.89
C TRP A 66 14.84 -23.70 -2.54
N SER A 67 15.86 -23.69 -1.66
CA SER A 67 15.76 -24.20 -0.30
C SER A 67 14.74 -23.41 0.53
N TRP A 68 14.72 -22.08 0.41
CA TRP A 68 13.75 -21.21 1.08
C TRP A 68 12.32 -21.46 0.63
N ASN A 69 12.11 -21.68 -0.66
CA ASN A 69 10.79 -22.10 -1.16
C ASN A 69 10.34 -23.43 -0.54
N LYS A 70 11.24 -24.42 -0.44
CA LYS A 70 10.92 -25.72 0.18
C LYS A 70 10.58 -25.58 1.67
N LYS A 71 11.18 -24.62 2.36
CA LYS A 71 10.95 -24.32 3.78
C LYS A 71 9.78 -23.36 4.03
N GLY A 72 9.20 -22.76 2.98
CA GLY A 72 8.16 -21.75 3.12
C GLY A 72 8.65 -20.37 3.59
N TYR A 73 9.96 -20.11 3.55
CA TYR A 73 10.54 -18.85 4.03
C TYR A 73 10.39 -17.69 3.03
N LEU A 74 10.65 -17.97 1.75
CA LEU A 74 10.41 -17.03 0.65
C LEU A 74 9.83 -17.83 -0.51
N CYS A 75 8.53 -17.65 -0.75
CA CYS A 75 7.78 -18.40 -1.74
C CYS A 75 7.60 -17.58 -3.03
N PRO A 76 7.96 -18.12 -4.20
CA PRO A 76 7.69 -17.45 -5.46
C PRO A 76 6.22 -17.60 -5.87
N VAL A 77 5.74 -16.61 -6.60
CA VAL A 77 4.48 -16.64 -7.35
C VAL A 77 4.79 -17.06 -8.79
N GLU A 78 3.95 -17.91 -9.36
CA GLU A 78 4.05 -18.27 -10.78
C GLU A 78 3.22 -17.31 -11.63
N ILE A 79 3.90 -16.56 -12.50
CA ILE A 79 3.28 -15.63 -13.44
C ILE A 79 3.69 -16.06 -14.85
N GLY A 80 2.74 -16.56 -15.63
CA GLY A 80 2.99 -17.06 -16.99
C GLY A 80 4.00 -18.21 -17.04
N GLY A 81 3.97 -19.11 -16.04
CA GLY A 81 4.90 -20.24 -15.93
C GLY A 81 6.32 -19.86 -15.50
N LYS A 82 6.56 -18.59 -15.14
CA LYS A 82 7.85 -18.12 -14.61
C LYS A 82 7.73 -17.81 -13.14
N ARG A 83 8.70 -18.29 -12.35
CA ARG A 83 8.82 -17.98 -10.92
C ARG A 83 9.23 -16.52 -10.73
N ARG A 84 8.51 -15.83 -9.87
CA ARG A 84 8.70 -14.43 -9.51
C ARG A 84 8.58 -14.26 -8.00
N TYR A 85 9.28 -13.28 -7.44
CA TYR A 85 9.21 -12.97 -6.01
C TYR A 85 8.71 -11.54 -5.83
N LYS A 86 7.85 -11.35 -4.84
CA LYS A 86 7.33 -10.03 -4.48
C LYS A 86 8.42 -9.17 -3.88
N ILE A 87 8.50 -7.91 -4.30
CA ILE A 87 9.44 -6.97 -3.69
C ILE A 87 9.10 -6.74 -2.21
N SER A 88 7.82 -6.74 -1.82
CA SER A 88 7.41 -6.59 -0.42
C SER A 88 7.99 -7.66 0.50
N ASP A 89 7.96 -8.93 0.08
CA ASP A 89 8.54 -10.05 0.83
C ASP A 89 10.07 -9.92 0.94
N ILE A 90 10.73 -9.51 -0.14
CA ILE A 90 12.19 -9.30 -0.18
C ILE A 90 12.58 -8.15 0.74
N ASP A 91 11.87 -7.03 0.68
CA ASP A 91 12.09 -5.85 1.52
C ASP A 91 11.86 -6.18 3.01
N SER A 92 10.85 -6.99 3.31
CA SER A 92 10.60 -7.48 4.67
C SER A 92 11.77 -8.31 5.22
N ILE A 93 12.37 -9.17 4.40
CA ILE A 93 13.57 -9.94 4.77
C ILE A 93 14.77 -9.02 5.01
N LEU A 94 14.97 -8.03 4.13
CA LEU A 94 16.07 -7.05 4.26
C LEU A 94 15.92 -6.15 5.50
N LYS A 95 14.69 -5.76 5.84
CA LYS A 95 14.39 -5.00 7.05
C LYS A 95 14.64 -5.82 8.30
N ASN A 96 14.20 -7.07 8.33
CA ASN A 96 14.40 -7.94 9.49
C ASN A 96 15.90 -8.20 9.75
N LYS A 97 16.72 -8.28 8.71
CA LYS A 97 18.18 -8.45 8.86
C LYS A 97 18.87 -7.25 9.54
N ARG A 98 18.33 -6.03 9.41
CA ARG A 98 18.94 -4.83 10.01
C ARG A 98 18.75 -4.76 11.53
N THR A 99 17.69 -5.39 12.05
CA THR A 99 17.38 -5.33 13.48
C THR A 99 18.32 -6.21 14.32
N ASP A 100 18.99 -7.19 13.70
CA ASP A 100 19.93 -8.08 14.39
C ASP A 100 21.34 -7.48 14.54
N GLU A 101 21.64 -6.33 13.92
CA GLU A 101 22.97 -5.69 13.94
C GLU A 101 23.07 -4.50 14.94
N GLU A 102 22.02 -4.17 15.70
CA GLU A 102 22.01 -3.08 16.70
C GLU A 102 22.26 -3.55 18.16
N HIS A 103 22.62 -4.81 18.35
CA HIS A 103 22.96 -5.39 19.66
C HIS A 103 24.31 -6.11 19.63
N GLU A 104 25.39 -5.37 19.36
CA GLU A 104 26.76 -5.74 19.73
C GLU A 104 27.60 -4.48 20.00
#